data_AF-A0A7D9I1D4-F1
#
_entry.id   AF-A0A7D9I1D4-F1
#
_cell.length_a   1.000
_cell.length_b   1.000
_cell.length_c   1.000
_cell.angle_alpha   90.00
_cell.angle_beta   90.00
_cell.angle_gamma   90.00
#
_symmetry.space_group_name_H-M   'P 1'
#
loop_
_entity.id
_entity.type
_entity.pdbx_description
1 polymer ?
#
loop_
_entity_poly.entity_id
_entity_poly.type
_entity_poly.pdbx_seq_one_letter_code
_entity_poly.pdbx_strand_id
1 'polypeptide(L)'
;MVNVEVFVYDRRKGDKPEVKLQVESDGLSFSEFKQTLCKEFNIGKDELFVIVNTNRGVIDSDAALEQLLQESSTLYILNAVDQELSAPTYERVEYIPHYDTLVKSGIYEYYASEGQNPLPFAFAELVDNALAATAGNKGLRKIEIQLMFDDALGKPAISVWDNGQGMTSRALNNWAIYRLSKFNRDEHFRKPTDGPRPPLGDVSRYLNSDISWFGVGGKQAIFFIGNATRMITKTDNCADVHELCISKEEFERKEQRRESIYSGQIYNRRSGDCVHISEEDENVRELIRAEEKHPSFTSVVITGINSTKVLYLRYHFDYWCQQLAHIYHYYLHGPRGNERRPGKGSAPFRNIDIQVVLFEKGKQAKRIALRDIDDDLQSEYIKTTASAFEFRAHCEGGAIVEGMLRYHPFLYDSETYPQLSPDSKANDEDDLEPMIDSRAPRGNRPIFECYWNGRLIPYTAID
;
A
#
# COMPACT_ATOMS: atom_id res chain seq x y z
N MET A 1 -30.80 21.45 -10.29
CA MET A 1 -30.18 22.78 -10.18
C MET A 1 -28.77 22.60 -9.68
N VAL A 2 -27.82 22.63 -10.62
CA VAL A 2 -26.40 22.68 -10.32
C VAL A 2 -26.00 24.15 -10.43
N ASN A 3 -25.51 24.73 -9.33
CA ASN A 3 -24.91 26.06 -9.36
C ASN A 3 -23.43 25.88 -9.68
N VAL A 4 -22.97 26.55 -10.73
CA VAL A 4 -21.56 26.56 -11.14
C VAL A 4 -20.96 27.90 -10.75
N GLU A 5 -19.73 27.86 -10.24
CA GLU A 5 -18.97 29.06 -9.90
C GLU A 5 -18.13 29.48 -11.11
N VAL A 6 -18.29 30.72 -11.55
CA VAL A 6 -17.49 31.31 -12.64
C VAL A 6 -16.75 32.52 -12.09
N PHE A 7 -15.48 32.65 -12.45
CA PHE A 7 -14.61 33.69 -11.95
C PHE A 7 -14.24 34.66 -13.07
N VAL A 8 -14.57 35.94 -12.93
CA VAL A 8 -14.48 36.90 -14.04
C VAL A 8 -13.60 38.10 -13.66
N TYR A 9 -12.65 38.42 -14.53
CA TYR A 9 -11.85 39.64 -14.45
C TYR A 9 -12.27 40.64 -15.53
N ASP A 10 -12.62 41.86 -15.11
CA ASP A 10 -12.74 43.00 -16.03
C ASP A 10 -11.34 43.58 -16.28
N ARG A 11 -10.82 43.35 -17.49
CA ARG A 11 -9.47 43.78 -17.90
C ARG A 11 -9.52 44.83 -19.02
N ARG A 12 -10.68 45.45 -19.25
CA ARG A 12 -10.85 46.48 -20.29
C ARG A 12 -9.95 47.70 -20.08
N LYS A 13 -9.73 48.18 -18.86
CA LYS A 13 -8.97 49.42 -18.60
C LYS A 13 -8.14 49.44 -17.31
N GLY A 14 -8.03 48.34 -16.57
CA GLY A 14 -7.33 48.36 -15.28
C GLY A 14 -7.26 47.01 -14.57
N ASP A 15 -6.99 47.08 -13.28
CA ASP A 15 -6.58 45.98 -12.40
C ASP A 15 -7.67 45.50 -11.45
N LYS A 16 -8.95 45.70 -11.81
CA LYS A 16 -10.09 45.32 -10.98
C LYS A 16 -9.95 43.87 -10.46
N PRO A 17 -10.31 43.58 -9.21
CA PRO A 17 -10.22 42.24 -8.66
C PRO A 17 -11.16 41.26 -9.37
N GLU A 18 -10.91 39.97 -9.14
CA GLU A 18 -11.80 38.87 -9.56
C GLU A 18 -13.20 39.06 -8.98
N VAL A 19 -14.24 38.84 -9.79
CA VAL A 19 -15.62 38.74 -9.31
C VAL A 19 -16.08 37.30 -9.45
N LYS A 20 -16.58 36.75 -8.35
CA LYS A 20 -17.15 35.40 -8.28
C LYS A 20 -18.64 35.45 -8.60
N LEU A 21 -19.05 34.75 -9.65
CA LEU A 21 -20.44 34.63 -10.08
C LEU A 21 -20.96 33.23 -9.80
N GLN A 22 -22.15 33.15 -9.22
CA GLN A 22 -22.93 31.92 -9.13
C GLN A 22 -23.90 31.91 -10.30
N VAL A 23 -23.79 30.91 -11.16
CA VAL A 23 -24.64 30.78 -12.34
C VAL A 23 -25.35 29.44 -12.30
N GLU A 24 -26.65 29.45 -12.59
CA GLU A 24 -27.42 28.22 -12.79
C GLU A 24 -27.01 27.62 -14.13
N SER A 25 -26.49 26.39 -14.14
CA SER A 25 -25.97 25.78 -15.38
C SER A 25 -27.06 25.23 -16.29
N ASP A 26 -28.23 24.91 -15.74
CA ASP A 26 -29.34 24.33 -16.50
C ASP A 26 -30.09 25.41 -17.28
N GLY A 27 -29.97 25.40 -18.62
CA GLY A 27 -30.77 26.23 -19.51
C GLY A 27 -30.35 27.70 -19.62
N LEU A 28 -29.16 28.06 -19.13
CA LEU A 28 -28.61 29.42 -19.25
C LEU A 28 -28.18 29.73 -20.68
N SER A 29 -28.79 30.73 -21.29
CA SER A 29 -28.33 31.24 -22.59
C SER A 29 -27.16 32.20 -22.46
N PHE A 30 -26.33 32.28 -23.49
CA PHE A 30 -25.24 33.25 -23.61
C PHE A 30 -25.75 34.69 -23.49
N SER A 31 -26.95 34.98 -23.99
CA SER A 31 -27.55 36.32 -23.89
C SER A 31 -27.85 36.70 -22.44
N GLU A 32 -28.41 35.78 -21.65
CA GLU A 32 -28.68 35.98 -20.22
C GLU A 32 -27.38 36.08 -19.42
N PHE A 33 -26.40 35.25 -19.74
CA PHE A 33 -25.07 35.33 -19.13
C PHE A 33 -24.40 36.68 -19.40
N LYS A 34 -24.42 37.14 -20.66
CA LYS A 34 -23.88 38.45 -21.06
C LYS A 34 -24.61 39.60 -20.36
N GLN A 35 -25.93 39.53 -20.22
CA GLN A 35 -26.71 40.52 -19.47
C GLN A 35 -26.33 40.55 -17.99
N THR A 36 -26.09 39.39 -17.39
CA THR A 36 -25.62 39.26 -16.01
C THR A 36 -24.26 39.94 -15.84
N LEU A 37 -23.32 39.71 -16.77
CA LEU A 37 -22.03 40.39 -16.77
C LEU A 37 -22.17 41.91 -16.95
N CYS A 38 -23.04 42.36 -17.85
CA CYS A 38 -23.27 43.80 -18.03
C CYS A 38 -23.76 44.46 -16.74
N LYS A 39 -24.67 43.79 -16.03
CA LYS A 39 -25.19 44.28 -14.74
C LYS A 39 -24.12 44.28 -13.66
N GLU A 40 -23.37 43.20 -13.51
CA GLU A 40 -22.37 43.06 -12.44
C GLU A 40 -21.19 44.02 -12.63
N PHE A 41 -20.73 44.19 -13.87
CA PHE A 41 -19.56 45.02 -14.20
C PHE A 41 -19.92 46.46 -14.61
N ASN A 42 -21.20 46.85 -14.50
CA ASN A 42 -21.73 48.16 -14.89
C ASN A 42 -21.34 48.55 -16.33
N ILE A 43 -21.52 47.62 -17.27
CA ILE A 43 -21.23 47.80 -18.69
C ILE A 43 -22.43 48.43 -19.39
N GLY A 44 -22.21 49.54 -20.10
CA GLY A 44 -23.26 50.21 -20.87
C GLY A 44 -23.79 49.33 -22.00
N LYS A 45 -25.07 49.49 -22.38
CA LYS A 45 -25.69 48.69 -23.46
C LYS A 45 -24.98 48.86 -24.82
N ASP A 46 -24.35 50.01 -25.04
CA ASP A 46 -23.64 50.35 -26.28
C ASP A 46 -22.13 50.10 -26.19
N GLU A 47 -21.61 49.66 -25.03
CA GLU A 47 -20.19 49.33 -24.90
C GLU A 47 -19.89 48.01 -25.61
N LEU A 48 -18.94 48.05 -26.54
CA LEU A 48 -18.40 46.86 -27.19
C LEU A 48 -17.36 46.22 -26.28
N PHE A 49 -17.58 44.94 -25.99
CA PHE A 49 -16.64 44.10 -25.25
C PHE A 49 -16.74 42.66 -25.73
N VAL A 50 -15.69 41.90 -25.47
CA VAL A 50 -15.64 40.46 -25.70
C VAL A 50 -15.47 39.72 -24.39
N ILE A 51 -16.03 38.52 -24.32
CA ILE A 51 -15.85 37.58 -23.22
C ILE A 51 -14.96 36.48 -23.76
N VAL A 52 -13.84 36.23 -23.10
CA VAL A 52 -12.88 35.21 -23.52
C VAL A 52 -12.43 34.38 -22.33
N ASN A 53 -12.04 33.13 -22.58
CA ASN A 53 -11.30 32.33 -21.61
C ASN A 53 -9.85 32.82 -21.45
N THR A 54 -9.09 32.19 -20.55
CA THR A 54 -7.69 32.54 -20.27
C THR A 54 -6.76 32.39 -21.49
N ASN A 55 -7.15 31.56 -22.47
CA ASN A 55 -6.46 31.37 -23.76
C ASN A 55 -6.95 32.30 -24.90
N ARG A 56 -7.79 33.30 -24.61
CA ARG A 56 -8.40 34.22 -25.60
C ARG A 56 -9.39 33.56 -26.57
N GLY A 57 -9.87 32.35 -26.26
CA GLY A 57 -11.00 31.74 -26.95
C GLY A 57 -12.28 32.51 -26.65
N VAL A 58 -12.99 32.97 -27.69
CA VAL A 58 -14.20 33.79 -27.56
C VAL A 58 -15.37 32.94 -27.10
N ILE A 59 -16.14 33.47 -26.15
CA ILE A 59 -17.43 32.93 -25.73
C ILE A 59 -18.52 33.81 -26.35
N ASP A 60 -19.20 33.30 -27.38
CA ASP A 60 -20.20 34.04 -28.18
C ASP A 60 -21.49 33.26 -28.44
N SER A 61 -21.59 32.03 -27.95
CA SER A 61 -22.68 31.10 -28.21
C SER A 61 -22.98 30.25 -26.99
N ASP A 62 -24.20 29.70 -26.95
CA ASP A 62 -24.64 28.80 -25.87
C ASP A 62 -23.73 27.56 -25.77
N ALA A 63 -23.30 27.01 -26.92
CA ALA A 63 -22.38 25.87 -26.94
C ALA A 63 -21.00 26.18 -26.33
N ALA A 64 -20.45 27.37 -26.60
CA ALA A 64 -19.19 27.81 -26.00
C ALA A 64 -19.34 28.05 -24.49
N LEU A 65 -20.49 28.57 -24.06
CA LEU A 65 -20.82 28.76 -22.65
C LEU A 65 -20.99 27.41 -21.92
N GLU A 66 -21.69 26.45 -22.52
CA GLU A 66 -21.85 25.10 -21.96
C GLU A 66 -20.50 24.40 -21.75
N GLN A 67 -19.59 24.49 -22.72
CA GLN A 67 -18.26 23.92 -22.58
C GLN A 67 -17.49 24.57 -21.42
N LEU A 68 -17.56 25.89 -21.29
CA LEU A 68 -16.93 26.63 -20.21
C LEU A 68 -17.47 26.25 -18.82
N LEU A 69 -18.79 26.12 -18.69
CA LEU A 69 -19.42 25.78 -17.42
C LEU A 69 -19.06 24.36 -16.94
N GLN A 70 -18.62 23.48 -17.83
CA GLN A 70 -18.12 22.15 -17.46
C GLN A 70 -16.72 22.17 -16.84
N GLU A 71 -15.92 23.19 -17.14
CA GLU A 71 -14.51 23.27 -16.76
C GLU A 71 -14.23 24.18 -15.55
N SER A 72 -15.28 24.79 -14.94
CA SER A 72 -15.16 25.78 -13.84
C SER A 72 -14.10 26.85 -14.10
N SER A 73 -14.29 27.61 -15.18
CA SER A 73 -13.22 28.42 -15.76
C SER A 73 -13.14 29.87 -15.24
N THR A 74 -11.93 30.42 -15.35
CA THR A 74 -11.67 31.86 -15.23
C THR A 74 -11.91 32.56 -16.57
N LEU A 75 -12.57 33.72 -16.57
CA LEU A 75 -12.95 34.50 -17.75
C LEU A 75 -12.41 35.92 -17.72
N TYR A 76 -12.18 36.49 -18.90
CA TYR A 76 -11.81 37.90 -19.10
C TYR A 76 -12.88 38.65 -19.87
N ILE A 77 -13.19 39.86 -19.41
CA ILE A 77 -13.91 40.87 -20.18
C ILE A 77 -12.87 41.86 -20.73
N LEU A 78 -12.83 42.02 -22.05
CA LEU A 78 -11.85 42.81 -22.77
C LEU A 78 -12.52 43.72 -23.81
N ASN A 79 -11.82 44.75 -24.28
CA ASN A 79 -12.31 45.59 -25.39
C ASN A 79 -12.17 44.87 -26.74
N ALA A 80 -11.14 44.04 -26.89
CA ALA A 80 -10.86 43.22 -28.06
C ALA A 80 -10.16 41.92 -27.64
N VAL A 81 -10.22 40.89 -28.48
CA VAL A 81 -9.69 39.55 -28.17
C VAL A 81 -8.17 39.57 -27.95
N ASP A 82 -7.47 40.34 -28.77
CA ASP A 82 -6.02 40.54 -28.78
C ASP A 82 -5.54 41.64 -27.83
N GLN A 83 -6.44 42.23 -27.04
CA GLN A 83 -6.08 43.27 -26.09
C GLN A 83 -5.02 42.76 -25.10
N GLU A 84 -3.93 43.51 -24.95
CA GLU A 84 -2.95 43.28 -23.89
C GLU A 84 -3.64 43.35 -22.52
N LEU A 85 -3.26 42.46 -21.60
CA LEU A 85 -3.78 42.50 -20.25
C LEU A 85 -3.29 43.77 -19.56
N SER A 86 -4.22 44.65 -19.23
CA SER A 86 -3.92 45.91 -18.52
C SER A 86 -3.36 45.68 -17.10
N ALA A 87 -3.52 44.48 -16.56
CA ALA A 87 -2.99 44.04 -15.28
C ALA A 87 -2.95 42.50 -15.20
N PRO A 88 -2.09 41.91 -14.36
CA PRO A 88 -2.06 40.46 -14.15
C PRO A 88 -3.39 39.91 -13.60
N THR A 89 -3.60 38.61 -13.79
CA THR A 89 -4.76 37.84 -13.34
C THR A 89 -4.29 36.56 -12.65
N TYR A 90 -5.11 35.99 -11.77
CA TYR A 90 -4.84 34.69 -11.14
C TYR A 90 -5.89 33.70 -11.63
N GLU A 91 -5.47 32.70 -12.39
CA GLU A 91 -6.34 31.60 -12.81
C GLU A 91 -6.39 30.54 -11.72
N ARG A 92 -7.61 30.13 -11.35
CA ARG A 92 -7.81 29.07 -10.38
C ARG A 92 -7.58 27.72 -11.04
N VAL A 93 -6.77 26.88 -10.41
CA VAL A 93 -6.46 25.53 -10.87
C VAL A 93 -6.60 24.54 -9.73
N GLU A 94 -7.19 23.39 -10.00
CA GLU A 94 -7.25 22.26 -9.08
C GLU A 94 -6.24 21.18 -9.53
N TYR A 95 -5.18 20.98 -8.75
CA TYR A 95 -4.14 19.98 -9.02
C TYR A 95 -4.37 18.72 -8.18
N ILE A 96 -5.53 18.10 -8.37
CA ILE A 96 -5.88 16.84 -7.71
C ILE A 96 -4.97 15.73 -8.28
N PRO A 97 -4.21 14.99 -7.43
CA PRO A 97 -3.40 13.89 -7.92
C PRO A 97 -4.25 12.89 -8.71
N HIS A 98 -3.80 12.45 -9.88
CA HIS A 98 -4.51 11.41 -10.62
C HIS A 98 -4.59 10.12 -9.79
N TYR A 99 -5.69 9.37 -9.87
CA TYR A 99 -5.88 8.14 -9.07
C TYR A 99 -4.84 7.05 -9.36
N ASP A 100 -4.13 7.15 -10.49
CA ASP A 100 -2.91 6.40 -10.79
C ASP A 100 -1.86 6.48 -9.67
N THR A 101 -1.84 7.57 -8.90
CA THR A 101 -1.02 7.71 -7.70
C THR A 101 -1.26 6.58 -6.70
N LEU A 102 -2.46 5.99 -6.68
CA LEU A 102 -2.78 4.78 -5.91
C LEU A 102 -2.62 3.52 -6.78
N VAL A 103 -3.31 3.44 -7.92
CA VAL A 103 -3.43 2.17 -8.66
C VAL A 103 -2.14 1.75 -9.38
N LYS A 104 -1.23 2.68 -9.68
CA LYS A 104 0.10 2.39 -10.26
C LYS A 104 1.23 2.47 -9.23
N SER A 105 0.90 2.72 -7.96
CA SER A 105 1.89 2.98 -6.90
C SER A 105 2.88 1.84 -6.69
N GLY A 106 2.46 0.59 -6.87
CA GLY A 106 3.32 -0.59 -6.70
C GLY A 106 4.01 -1.09 -7.98
N ILE A 107 3.63 -0.60 -9.17
CA ILE A 107 4.09 -1.19 -10.44
C ILE A 107 5.60 -1.04 -10.62
N TYR A 108 6.17 0.09 -10.18
CA TYR A 108 7.58 0.41 -10.38
C TYR A 108 8.44 0.25 -9.11
N GLU A 109 7.83 -0.09 -7.99
CA GLU A 109 8.53 -0.24 -6.69
C GLU A 109 9.08 -1.65 -6.51
N TYR A 110 8.38 -2.64 -7.05
CA TYR A 110 8.73 -4.06 -6.94
C TYR A 110 9.35 -4.55 -8.24
N TYR A 111 10.66 -4.33 -8.40
CA TYR A 111 11.43 -4.87 -9.51
C TYR A 111 12.11 -6.19 -9.10
N ALA A 112 12.23 -7.11 -10.06
CA ALA A 112 13.06 -8.30 -9.88
C ALA A 112 14.53 -7.85 -9.85
N SER A 113 15.25 -8.27 -8.81
CA SER A 113 16.69 -8.06 -8.68
C SER A 113 17.30 -9.32 -8.10
N GLU A 114 18.55 -9.61 -8.48
CA GLU A 114 19.28 -10.80 -8.03
C GLU A 114 18.52 -12.12 -8.26
N GLY A 115 17.75 -12.22 -9.36
CA GLY A 115 16.96 -13.41 -9.69
C GLY A 115 15.74 -13.67 -8.78
N GLN A 116 15.41 -12.75 -7.86
CA GLN A 116 14.29 -12.92 -6.94
C GLN A 116 13.00 -12.34 -7.52
N ASN A 117 11.92 -13.12 -7.47
CA ASN A 117 10.58 -12.61 -7.75
C ASN A 117 10.19 -11.62 -6.63
N PRO A 118 9.70 -10.41 -6.95
CA PRO A 118 9.45 -9.39 -5.93
C PRO A 118 8.10 -9.52 -5.22
N LEU A 119 7.25 -10.49 -5.62
CA LEU A 119 5.94 -10.72 -5.01
C LEU A 119 5.95 -11.00 -3.50
N PRO A 120 6.89 -11.79 -2.92
CA PRO A 120 7.01 -11.95 -1.48
C PRO A 120 7.22 -10.62 -0.74
N PHE A 121 7.90 -9.65 -1.35
CA PHE A 121 8.12 -8.33 -0.73
C PHE A 121 6.83 -7.51 -0.64
N ALA A 122 5.93 -7.64 -1.62
CA ALA A 122 4.60 -7.06 -1.53
C ALA A 122 3.78 -7.70 -0.40
N PHE A 123 3.85 -9.02 -0.23
CA PHE A 123 3.23 -9.68 0.95
C PHE A 123 3.85 -9.20 2.26
N ALA A 124 5.17 -9.00 2.29
CA ALA A 124 5.87 -8.54 3.48
C ALA A 124 5.34 -7.16 3.96
N GLU A 125 5.07 -6.21 3.06
CA GLU A 125 4.45 -4.93 3.46
C GLU A 125 3.09 -5.11 4.17
N LEU A 126 2.31 -6.13 3.82
CA LEU A 126 1.04 -6.43 4.49
C LEU A 126 1.27 -7.13 5.83
N VAL A 127 2.22 -8.06 5.88
CA VAL A 127 2.63 -8.73 7.13
C VAL A 127 3.21 -7.73 8.13
N ASP A 128 3.93 -6.71 7.68
CA ASP A 128 4.46 -5.63 8.54
C ASP A 128 3.33 -4.87 9.25
N ASN A 129 2.25 -4.55 8.51
CA ASN A 129 1.07 -3.91 9.10
C ASN A 129 0.38 -4.83 10.11
N ALA A 130 0.28 -6.12 9.81
CA ALA A 130 -0.29 -7.12 10.72
C ALA A 130 0.58 -7.32 11.97
N LEU A 131 1.91 -7.30 11.84
CA LEU A 131 2.83 -7.32 12.98
C LEU A 131 2.60 -6.09 13.87
N ALA A 132 2.51 -4.89 13.30
CA ALA A 132 2.23 -3.68 14.06
C ALA A 132 0.85 -3.74 14.76
N ALA A 133 -0.19 -4.23 14.07
CA ALA A 133 -1.54 -4.33 14.61
C ALA A 133 -1.68 -5.36 15.74
N THR A 134 -0.85 -6.41 15.73
CA THR A 134 -0.84 -7.48 16.74
C THR A 134 0.16 -7.25 17.87
N ALA A 135 0.98 -6.20 17.81
CA ALA A 135 2.04 -5.94 18.79
C ALA A 135 1.53 -5.82 20.23
N GLY A 136 0.30 -5.32 20.43
CA GLY A 136 -0.36 -5.19 21.73
C GLY A 136 -1.12 -6.43 22.21
N ASN A 137 -1.14 -7.52 21.44
CA ASN A 137 -1.90 -8.72 21.80
C ASN A 137 -1.32 -9.39 23.06
N LYS A 138 -2.20 -9.74 24.00
CA LYS A 138 -1.83 -10.47 25.23
C LYS A 138 -1.51 -11.96 24.98
N GLY A 139 -2.03 -12.52 23.89
CA GLY A 139 -1.91 -13.93 23.53
C GLY A 139 -1.19 -14.15 22.21
N LEU A 140 -1.66 -15.13 21.44
CA LEU A 140 -1.15 -15.43 20.10
C LEU A 140 -1.38 -14.23 19.15
N ARG A 141 -0.33 -13.87 18.42
CA ARG A 141 -0.32 -12.93 17.30
C ARG A 141 -0.45 -13.77 16.04
N LYS A 142 -1.67 -13.95 15.57
CA LYS A 142 -1.98 -14.79 14.42
C LYS A 142 -2.08 -13.90 13.18
N ILE A 143 -1.31 -14.24 12.15
CA ILE A 143 -1.30 -13.62 10.83
C ILE A 143 -1.46 -14.75 9.82
N GLU A 144 -2.45 -14.65 8.94
CA GLU A 144 -2.76 -15.70 7.96
C GLU A 144 -2.84 -15.10 6.55
N ILE A 145 -2.06 -15.65 5.62
CA ILE A 145 -2.11 -15.33 4.19
C ILE A 145 -2.90 -16.46 3.52
N GLN A 146 -4.11 -16.16 3.08
CA GLN A 146 -5.00 -17.11 2.40
C GLN A 146 -5.00 -16.84 0.90
N LEU A 147 -4.55 -17.81 0.10
CA LEU A 147 -4.67 -17.85 -1.35
C LEU A 147 -5.94 -18.61 -1.72
N MET A 148 -7.03 -17.90 -1.97
CA MET A 148 -8.35 -18.44 -2.31
C MET A 148 -8.42 -18.68 -3.83
N PHE A 149 -7.77 -19.75 -4.28
CA PHE A 149 -7.60 -20.09 -5.70
C PHE A 149 -8.42 -21.32 -6.11
N ASP A 150 -9.54 -21.57 -5.43
CA ASP A 150 -10.54 -22.54 -5.86
C ASP A 150 -11.53 -21.86 -6.81
N ASP A 151 -11.33 -22.09 -8.11
CA ASP A 151 -12.16 -21.53 -9.18
C ASP A 151 -13.63 -22.00 -9.11
N ALA A 152 -13.97 -22.99 -8.27
CA ALA A 152 -15.35 -23.39 -8.00
C ALA A 152 -16.07 -22.50 -6.96
N LEU A 153 -15.31 -21.78 -6.13
CA LEU A 153 -15.83 -20.92 -5.06
C LEU A 153 -15.81 -19.43 -5.41
N GLY A 154 -15.16 -19.05 -6.51
CA GLY A 154 -15.18 -17.68 -7.00
C GLY A 154 -13.91 -17.31 -7.75
N LYS A 155 -13.79 -16.03 -8.09
CA LYS A 155 -12.57 -15.50 -8.73
C LYS A 155 -11.39 -15.58 -7.75
N PRO A 156 -10.15 -15.72 -8.26
CA PRO A 156 -8.96 -15.72 -7.41
C PRO A 156 -8.93 -14.49 -6.49
N ALA A 157 -8.79 -14.76 -5.20
CA ALA A 157 -8.69 -13.74 -4.18
C ALA A 157 -7.55 -14.10 -3.21
N ILE A 158 -6.92 -13.08 -2.64
CA ILE A 158 -5.91 -13.22 -1.60
C ILE A 158 -6.41 -12.48 -0.38
N SER A 159 -6.29 -13.08 0.81
CA SER A 159 -6.56 -12.38 2.06
C SER A 159 -5.32 -12.40 2.94
N VAL A 160 -4.92 -11.24 3.46
CA VAL A 160 -4.00 -11.15 4.60
C VAL A 160 -4.82 -10.77 5.82
N TRP A 161 -4.98 -11.73 6.74
CA TRP A 161 -5.80 -11.62 7.92
C TRP A 161 -4.93 -11.58 9.18
N ASP A 162 -5.28 -10.75 10.15
CA ASP A 162 -4.66 -10.71 11.46
C ASP A 162 -5.67 -10.60 12.59
N ASN A 163 -5.32 -11.12 13.77
CA ASN A 163 -6.11 -10.99 15.00
C ASN A 163 -5.69 -9.77 15.84
N GLY A 164 -5.21 -8.71 15.21
CA GLY A 164 -4.75 -7.50 15.88
C GLY A 164 -5.89 -6.65 16.41
N GLN A 165 -5.56 -5.43 16.83
CA GLN A 165 -6.49 -4.48 17.43
C GLN A 165 -7.62 -3.98 16.50
N GLY A 166 -7.49 -4.22 15.18
CA GLY A 166 -8.40 -3.68 14.17
C GLY A 166 -8.30 -2.16 13.98
N MET A 167 -9.22 -1.59 13.21
CA MET A 167 -9.34 -0.17 12.95
C MET A 167 -10.76 0.30 13.22
N THR A 168 -10.91 1.51 13.78
CA THR A 168 -12.19 2.22 13.78
C THR A 168 -12.49 2.76 12.38
N SER A 169 -13.74 3.16 12.11
CA SER A 169 -14.10 3.83 10.84
C SER A 169 -13.17 5.01 10.50
N ARG A 170 -12.79 5.84 11.49
CA ARG A 170 -11.82 6.93 11.29
C ARG A 170 -10.42 6.42 10.97
N ALA A 171 -9.94 5.38 11.65
CA ALA A 171 -8.63 4.79 11.36
C ALA A 171 -8.58 4.16 9.97
N LEU A 172 -9.68 3.54 9.52
CA LEU A 172 -9.83 3.00 8.18
C LEU A 172 -9.87 4.12 7.11
N ASN A 173 -10.55 5.23 7.39
CA ASN A 173 -10.48 6.42 6.54
C ASN A 173 -9.04 6.97 6.44
N ASN A 174 -8.32 7.06 7.57
CA ASN A 174 -6.92 7.48 7.58
C ASN A 174 -6.02 6.49 6.83
N TRP A 175 -6.34 5.20 6.83
CA TRP A 175 -5.65 4.22 6.00
C TRP A 175 -5.86 4.51 4.51
N ALA A 176 -7.04 4.95 4.07
CA ALA A 176 -7.31 5.26 2.66
C ALA A 176 -6.48 6.45 2.12
N ILE A 177 -6.12 7.40 2.98
CA ILE A 177 -5.37 8.60 2.58
C ILE A 177 -3.92 8.21 2.23
N TYR A 178 -3.50 8.50 1.00
CA TYR A 178 -2.14 8.22 0.53
C TYR A 178 -1.10 9.12 1.22
N ARG A 179 0.08 8.56 1.53
CA ARG A 179 1.16 9.24 2.29
C ARG A 179 0.78 9.75 3.69
N LEU A 180 -0.34 9.30 4.26
CA LEU A 180 -0.70 9.62 5.64
C LEU A 180 0.02 8.70 6.63
N SER A 181 1.23 9.10 7.02
CA SER A 181 2.12 8.39 7.95
C SER A 181 1.74 8.59 9.41
N LYS A 182 2.40 7.85 10.32
CA LYS A 182 2.26 8.04 11.77
C LYS A 182 2.69 9.43 12.27
N PHE A 183 3.47 10.17 11.48
CA PHE A 183 3.98 11.51 11.83
C PHE A 183 3.03 12.65 11.46
N ASN A 184 2.17 12.43 10.45
CA ASN A 184 1.30 13.48 9.89
C ASN A 184 -0.19 13.26 10.20
N ARG A 185 -0.53 12.21 10.96
CA ARG A 185 -1.90 11.94 11.41
C ARG A 185 -2.26 12.88 12.54
N ASP A 186 -3.41 13.52 12.42
CA ASP A 186 -3.97 14.47 13.39
C ASP A 186 -3.93 13.92 14.83
N GLU A 187 -3.04 14.47 15.66
CA GLU A 187 -2.75 13.98 17.02
C GLU A 187 -3.85 14.34 18.04
N HIS A 188 -4.73 15.30 17.73
CA HIS A 188 -5.64 15.94 18.69
C HIS A 188 -6.66 15.02 19.37
N PHE A 189 -6.86 13.79 18.89
CA PHE A 189 -7.81 12.83 19.48
C PHE A 189 -7.17 11.51 19.89
N ARG A 190 -5.83 11.40 19.87
CA ARG A 190 -5.16 10.21 20.36
C ARG A 190 -5.29 10.16 21.88
N LYS A 191 -6.16 9.29 22.39
CA LYS A 191 -5.95 8.80 23.76
C LYS A 191 -4.55 8.15 23.78
N PRO A 192 -3.77 8.22 24.87
CA PRO A 192 -2.46 7.57 25.00
C PRO A 192 -2.46 6.04 24.75
N THR A 193 -3.63 5.45 24.53
CA THR A 193 -3.90 4.05 24.26
C THR A 193 -4.03 3.71 22.77
N ASP A 194 -4.24 4.69 21.89
CA ASP A 194 -4.70 4.42 20.52
C ASP A 194 -3.55 4.59 19.51
N GLY A 195 -2.69 3.58 19.45
CA GLY A 195 -1.60 3.48 18.50
C GLY A 195 -0.47 2.55 18.98
N PRO A 196 0.37 2.05 18.06
CA PRO A 196 1.60 1.37 18.46
C PRO A 196 2.40 2.35 19.33
N ARG A 197 2.57 2.03 20.61
CA ARG A 197 3.48 2.78 21.47
C ARG A 197 4.90 2.51 21.00
N PRO A 198 5.78 3.51 20.91
CA PRO A 198 7.20 3.25 20.74
C PRO A 198 7.63 2.24 21.81
N PRO A 199 8.43 1.22 21.45
CA PRO A 199 8.91 0.27 22.44
C PRO A 199 9.58 1.01 23.58
N LEU A 200 9.13 0.75 24.80
CA LEU A 200 9.79 1.23 26.00
C LEU A 200 11.06 0.39 26.20
N GLY A 201 12.20 0.92 25.77
CA GLY A 201 13.54 0.34 26.04
C GLY A 201 14.25 -0.21 24.80
N ASP A 202 15.51 -0.60 25.02
CA ASP A 202 16.41 -1.19 24.01
C ASP A 202 15.91 -2.61 23.66
N VAL A 203 15.27 -2.76 22.49
CA VAL A 203 14.77 -4.07 22.02
C VAL A 203 15.87 -4.73 21.19
N SER A 204 16.36 -5.88 21.64
CA SER A 204 17.40 -6.64 20.93
C SER A 204 17.04 -6.86 19.45
N ARG A 205 18.01 -6.61 18.55
CA ARG A 205 17.83 -6.68 17.09
C ARG A 205 16.72 -5.77 16.55
N TYR A 206 16.27 -4.79 17.33
CA TYR A 206 15.17 -3.89 17.01
C TYR A 206 13.86 -4.62 16.61
N LEU A 207 13.59 -5.78 17.23
CA LEU A 207 12.37 -6.57 17.01
C LEU A 207 11.13 -5.93 17.66
N ASN A 208 10.79 -4.72 17.21
CA ASN A 208 9.85 -3.82 17.86
C ASN A 208 8.43 -3.84 17.26
N SER A 209 8.23 -4.49 16.12
CA SER A 209 6.98 -4.44 15.33
C SER A 209 6.57 -3.02 14.88
N ASP A 210 7.45 -2.02 14.99
CA ASP A 210 7.23 -0.64 14.52
C ASP A 210 7.90 -0.42 13.16
N ILE A 211 7.45 -1.19 12.17
CA ILE A 211 8.03 -1.23 10.83
C ILE A 211 7.45 -0.11 9.94
N SER A 212 6.23 0.35 10.18
CA SER A 212 5.58 1.35 9.31
C SER A 212 6.21 2.74 9.44
N TRP A 213 6.66 3.31 8.31
CA TRP A 213 7.24 4.66 8.26
C TRP A 213 6.49 5.63 7.32
N PHE A 214 6.24 5.24 6.06
CA PHE A 214 5.83 6.18 5.01
C PHE A 214 4.31 6.29 4.76
N GLY A 215 3.50 5.35 5.26
CA GLY A 215 2.05 5.35 5.04
C GLY A 215 1.59 5.00 3.61
N VAL A 216 2.49 4.40 2.80
CA VAL A 216 2.23 4.01 1.39
C VAL A 216 2.35 2.51 1.13
N GLY A 217 3.22 1.79 1.85
CA GLY A 217 3.61 0.40 1.53
C GLY A 217 2.45 -0.58 1.36
N GLY A 218 1.46 -0.57 2.27
CA GLY A 218 0.29 -1.44 2.14
C GLY A 218 -0.54 -1.20 0.87
N LYS A 219 -0.62 0.05 0.38
CA LYS A 219 -1.38 0.38 -0.85
C LYS A 219 -0.59 -0.03 -2.09
N GLN A 220 0.73 0.19 -2.06
CA GLN A 220 1.65 -0.27 -3.10
C GLN A 220 1.58 -1.78 -3.25
N ALA A 221 1.62 -2.52 -2.14
CA ALA A 221 1.49 -3.98 -2.13
C ALA A 221 0.17 -4.46 -2.74
N ILE A 222 -0.96 -3.86 -2.33
CA ILE A 222 -2.29 -4.23 -2.83
C ILE A 222 -2.39 -4.06 -4.34
N PHE A 223 -2.05 -2.88 -4.86
CA PHE A 223 -2.14 -2.56 -6.29
C PHE A 223 -1.00 -3.16 -7.11
N PHE A 224 0.06 -3.63 -6.46
CA PHE A 224 0.99 -4.54 -7.08
C PHE A 224 0.36 -5.94 -7.22
N ILE A 225 -0.23 -6.51 -6.17
CA ILE A 225 -0.75 -7.90 -6.20
C ILE A 225 -1.98 -8.02 -7.11
N GLY A 226 -2.94 -7.12 -6.99
CA GLY A 226 -4.20 -7.09 -7.75
C GLY A 226 -4.59 -5.68 -8.17
N ASN A 227 -5.86 -5.48 -8.52
CA ASN A 227 -6.37 -4.16 -8.95
C ASN A 227 -7.52 -3.64 -8.05
N ALA A 228 -7.92 -4.43 -7.05
CA ALA A 228 -9.01 -4.11 -6.15
C ALA A 228 -8.70 -4.65 -4.75
N THR A 229 -9.17 -3.92 -3.74
CA THR A 229 -9.11 -4.35 -2.34
C THR A 229 -10.39 -4.08 -1.59
N ARG A 230 -10.68 -4.98 -0.66
CA ARG A 230 -11.66 -4.81 0.40
C ARG A 230 -10.92 -4.93 1.73
N MET A 231 -10.84 -3.80 2.43
CA MET A 231 -10.37 -3.76 3.82
C MET A 231 -11.56 -4.05 4.73
N ILE A 232 -11.47 -5.10 5.52
CA ILE A 232 -12.50 -5.50 6.49
C ILE A 232 -11.87 -5.47 7.87
N THR A 233 -12.45 -4.77 8.84
CA THR A 233 -11.79 -4.59 10.13
C THR A 233 -12.79 -4.37 11.26
N LYS A 234 -12.44 -4.87 12.45
CA LYS A 234 -13.24 -4.76 13.66
C LYS A 234 -12.33 -4.58 14.87
N THR A 235 -12.67 -3.63 15.73
CA THR A 235 -12.01 -3.46 17.04
C THR A 235 -12.75 -4.25 18.12
N ASP A 236 -12.05 -4.63 19.18
CA ASP A 236 -12.60 -5.42 20.30
C ASP A 236 -13.79 -4.71 20.97
N ASN A 237 -13.72 -3.39 21.06
CA ASN A 237 -14.74 -2.55 21.70
C ASN A 237 -15.89 -2.12 20.77
N CYS A 238 -15.93 -2.59 19.53
CA CYS A 238 -16.95 -2.25 18.54
C CYS A 238 -17.73 -3.50 18.14
N ALA A 239 -19.06 -3.41 18.15
CA ALA A 239 -19.92 -4.48 17.64
C ALA A 239 -19.89 -4.56 16.10
N ASP A 240 -19.68 -3.41 15.45
CA ASP A 240 -19.72 -3.30 14.00
C ASP A 240 -18.37 -3.63 13.36
N VAL A 241 -18.44 -4.27 12.19
CA VAL A 241 -17.35 -4.41 11.23
C VAL A 241 -17.39 -3.24 10.27
N HIS A 242 -16.23 -2.65 9.99
CA HIS A 242 -16.06 -1.58 9.02
C HIS A 242 -15.41 -2.13 7.75
N GLU A 243 -16.02 -1.84 6.59
CA GLU A 243 -15.50 -2.22 5.30
C GLU A 243 -15.25 -1.03 4.38
N LEU A 244 -14.12 -1.03 3.70
CA LEU A 244 -13.82 -0.07 2.64
C LEU A 244 -13.32 -0.79 1.40
N CYS A 245 -13.94 -0.48 0.26
CA CYS A 245 -13.52 -0.98 -1.04
C CYS A 245 -12.82 0.12 -1.84
N ILE A 246 -11.66 -0.20 -2.41
CA ILE A 246 -10.95 0.65 -3.36
C ILE A 246 -10.57 -0.24 -4.54
N SER A 247 -10.97 0.14 -5.75
CA SER A 247 -10.63 -0.60 -6.97
C SER A 247 -10.33 0.33 -8.13
N LYS A 248 -9.54 -0.18 -9.08
CA LYS A 248 -9.27 0.49 -10.34
C LYS A 248 -10.56 0.77 -11.10
N GLU A 249 -11.47 -0.20 -11.16
CA GLU A 249 -12.74 -0.06 -11.88
C GLU A 249 -13.63 1.05 -11.29
N GLU A 250 -13.62 1.23 -9.96
CA GLU A 250 -14.39 2.29 -9.30
C GLU A 250 -13.82 3.67 -9.59
N PHE A 251 -12.50 3.81 -9.67
CA PHE A 251 -11.87 5.07 -10.08
C PHE A 251 -12.19 5.42 -11.54
N GLU A 252 -12.06 4.46 -12.46
CA GLU A 252 -12.40 4.63 -13.88
C GLU A 252 -13.89 4.99 -14.05
N ARG A 253 -14.79 4.34 -13.30
CA ARG A 253 -16.23 4.65 -13.30
C ARG A 253 -16.49 6.08 -12.82
N LYS A 254 -15.83 6.53 -11.75
CA LYS A 254 -15.97 7.89 -11.22
C LYS A 254 -15.46 8.93 -12.19
N GLU A 255 -14.31 8.68 -12.82
CA GLU A 255 -13.76 9.55 -13.86
C GLU A 255 -14.71 9.70 -15.04
N GLN A 256 -15.23 8.58 -15.58
CA GLN A 256 -16.20 8.58 -16.68
C GLN A 256 -17.49 9.35 -16.36
N ARG A 257 -17.90 9.33 -15.09
CA ARG A 257 -19.12 10.03 -14.62
C ARG A 257 -18.86 11.43 -14.06
N ARG A 258 -17.60 11.90 -14.07
CA ARG A 258 -17.18 13.17 -13.46
C ARG A 258 -17.60 13.30 -11.99
N GLU A 259 -17.56 12.18 -11.27
CA GLU A 259 -17.76 12.12 -9.82
C GLU A 259 -16.45 12.47 -9.07
N SER A 260 -16.53 12.82 -7.79
CA SER A 260 -15.33 13.07 -6.98
C SER A 260 -14.51 11.78 -6.80
N ILE A 261 -13.31 11.76 -7.41
CA ILE A 261 -12.41 10.60 -7.48
C ILE A 261 -12.07 10.01 -6.10
N TYR A 262 -11.71 10.86 -5.14
CA TYR A 262 -11.28 10.44 -3.80
C TYR A 262 -12.41 10.45 -2.77
N SER A 263 -13.66 10.35 -3.22
CA SER A 263 -14.81 10.17 -2.34
C SER A 263 -15.26 8.71 -2.31
N GLY A 264 -15.81 8.25 -1.20
CA GLY A 264 -16.25 6.88 -1.02
C GLY A 264 -17.05 6.70 0.26
N GLN A 265 -17.49 5.47 0.52
CA GLN A 265 -18.27 5.14 1.70
C GLN A 265 -17.63 3.96 2.43
N ILE A 266 -17.60 4.05 3.76
CA ILE A 266 -17.29 2.91 4.62
C ILE A 266 -18.61 2.20 4.91
N TYR A 267 -18.71 0.93 4.54
CA TYR A 267 -19.86 0.09 4.81
C TYR A 267 -19.74 -0.51 6.22
N ASN A 268 -20.70 -0.22 7.09
CA ASN A 268 -20.72 -0.72 8.46
C ASN A 268 -21.77 -1.82 8.56
N ARG A 269 -21.40 -2.98 9.12
CA ARG A 269 -22.28 -4.14 9.22
C ARG A 269 -22.00 -4.98 10.46
N ARG A 270 -22.90 -5.91 10.77
CA ARG A 270 -22.64 -6.94 11.78
C ARG A 270 -21.59 -7.95 11.28
N SER A 271 -20.87 -8.58 12.20
CA SER A 271 -19.98 -9.71 11.89
C SER A 271 -20.74 -10.83 11.19
N GLY A 272 -20.11 -11.50 10.22
CA GLY A 272 -20.71 -12.61 9.48
C GLY A 272 -21.72 -12.23 8.39
N ASP A 273 -22.18 -10.98 8.33
CA ASP A 273 -23.08 -10.52 7.29
C ASP A 273 -22.37 -10.32 5.94
N CYS A 274 -22.75 -11.13 4.96
CA CYS A 274 -22.16 -11.16 3.62
C CYS A 274 -23.20 -10.94 2.51
N VAL A 275 -24.38 -10.39 2.83
CA VAL A 275 -25.46 -10.18 1.84
C VAL A 275 -25.05 -9.23 0.71
N HIS A 276 -24.14 -8.30 0.99
CA HIS A 276 -23.59 -7.35 0.01
C HIS A 276 -22.52 -7.95 -0.91
N ILE A 277 -22.09 -9.20 -0.68
CA ILE A 277 -21.14 -9.91 -1.53
C ILE A 277 -21.89 -10.81 -2.53
N SER A 278 -21.47 -10.79 -3.79
CA SER A 278 -22.02 -11.63 -4.86
C SER A 278 -22.02 -13.11 -4.46
N GLU A 279 -23.08 -13.84 -4.82
CA GLU A 279 -23.15 -15.30 -4.63
C GLU A 279 -22.08 -16.05 -5.44
N GLU A 280 -21.53 -15.42 -6.49
CA GLU A 280 -20.41 -15.96 -7.27
C GLU A 280 -19.06 -15.89 -6.54
N ASP A 281 -18.95 -15.06 -5.49
CA ASP A 281 -17.72 -14.86 -4.70
C ASP A 281 -17.85 -15.58 -3.34
N GLU A 282 -18.20 -16.85 -3.38
CA GLU A 282 -18.43 -17.69 -2.18
C GLU A 282 -17.17 -17.82 -1.32
N ASN A 283 -15.97 -17.83 -1.92
CA ASN A 283 -14.70 -17.79 -1.19
C ASN A 283 -14.60 -16.59 -0.23
N VAL A 284 -15.02 -15.40 -0.64
CA VAL A 284 -15.04 -14.20 0.21
C VAL A 284 -16.18 -14.28 1.22
N ARG A 285 -17.33 -14.86 0.86
CA ARG A 285 -18.46 -15.06 1.79
C ARG A 285 -18.08 -16.00 2.94
N GLU A 286 -17.35 -17.09 2.67
CA GLU A 286 -16.83 -17.98 3.70
C GLU A 286 -15.87 -17.25 4.66
N LEU A 287 -14.98 -16.41 4.13
CA LEU A 287 -14.10 -15.57 4.94
C LEU A 287 -14.89 -14.64 5.87
N ILE A 288 -15.92 -13.98 5.36
CA ILE A 288 -16.76 -13.08 6.17
C ILE A 288 -17.52 -13.84 7.25
N ARG A 289 -18.07 -15.03 6.95
CA ARG A 289 -18.76 -15.86 7.95
C ARG A 289 -17.83 -16.29 9.10
N ALA A 290 -16.53 -16.44 8.83
CA ALA A 290 -15.57 -16.83 9.86
C ALA A 290 -15.31 -15.72 10.91
N GLU A 291 -15.66 -14.46 10.62
CA GLU A 291 -15.43 -13.30 11.49
C GLU A 291 -16.10 -13.41 12.86
N GLU A 292 -17.24 -14.11 12.97
CA GLU A 292 -18.01 -14.24 14.21
C GLU A 292 -17.19 -14.85 15.36
N LYS A 293 -16.12 -15.57 15.02
CA LYS A 293 -15.22 -16.23 15.98
C LYS A 293 -14.19 -15.27 16.56
N HIS A 294 -14.12 -14.02 16.09
CA HIS A 294 -13.00 -13.12 16.36
C HIS A 294 -13.47 -11.79 16.96
N PRO A 295 -13.01 -11.43 18.17
CA PRO A 295 -13.41 -10.18 18.82
C PRO A 295 -12.82 -8.94 18.12
N SER A 296 -11.60 -9.05 17.60
CA SER A 296 -10.94 -8.02 16.80
C SER A 296 -10.13 -8.65 15.68
N PHE A 297 -10.07 -7.98 14.53
CA PHE A 297 -9.30 -8.44 13.38
C PHE A 297 -9.14 -7.34 12.32
N THR A 298 -8.23 -7.57 11.39
CA THR A 298 -8.21 -6.93 10.07
C THR A 298 -8.02 -7.99 9.01
N SER A 299 -8.74 -7.85 7.89
CA SER A 299 -8.60 -8.67 6.69
C SER A 299 -8.40 -7.74 5.49
N VAL A 300 -7.27 -7.89 4.82
CA VAL A 300 -6.97 -7.22 3.55
C VAL A 300 -7.28 -8.21 2.44
N VAL A 301 -8.45 -8.09 1.84
CA VAL A 301 -8.85 -8.93 0.70
C VAL A 301 -8.45 -8.23 -0.59
N ILE A 302 -7.74 -8.93 -1.47
CA ILE A 302 -7.22 -8.43 -2.75
C ILE A 302 -7.81 -9.29 -3.87
N THR A 303 -8.37 -8.63 -4.87
CA THR A 303 -8.99 -9.27 -6.05
C THR A 303 -8.47 -8.65 -7.35
N GLY A 304 -8.86 -9.26 -8.48
CA GLY A 304 -8.35 -8.90 -9.81
C GLY A 304 -6.85 -9.16 -9.96
N ILE A 305 -6.41 -10.30 -9.41
CA ILE A 305 -5.02 -10.75 -9.44
C ILE A 305 -4.70 -11.25 -10.86
N ASN A 306 -3.58 -10.80 -11.42
CA ASN A 306 -3.12 -11.24 -12.73
C ASN A 306 -2.83 -12.76 -12.74
N SER A 307 -3.21 -13.45 -13.81
CA SER A 307 -3.02 -14.90 -13.96
C SER A 307 -1.58 -15.36 -13.78
N THR A 308 -0.58 -14.61 -14.28
CA THR A 308 0.84 -14.93 -14.09
C THR A 308 1.23 -14.96 -12.60
N LYS A 309 0.67 -14.07 -11.78
CA LYS A 309 0.92 -14.04 -10.33
C LYS A 309 0.23 -15.21 -9.62
N VAL A 310 -1.00 -15.56 -10.03
CA VAL A 310 -1.70 -16.76 -9.54
C VAL A 310 -0.88 -18.02 -9.85
N LEU A 311 -0.38 -18.17 -11.07
CA LEU A 311 0.44 -19.30 -11.48
C LEU A 311 1.73 -19.37 -10.66
N TYR A 312 2.46 -18.27 -10.50
CA TYR A 312 3.67 -18.22 -9.68
C TYR A 312 3.39 -18.66 -8.23
N LEU A 313 2.35 -18.10 -7.60
CA LEU A 313 1.98 -18.42 -6.22
C LEU A 313 1.56 -19.88 -6.01
N ARG A 314 0.94 -20.49 -7.03
CA ARG A 314 0.59 -21.92 -7.04
C ARG A 314 1.82 -22.82 -7.23
N TYR A 315 2.63 -22.55 -8.26
CA TYR A 315 3.73 -23.45 -8.64
C TYR A 315 4.96 -23.34 -7.75
N HIS A 316 5.27 -22.14 -7.23
CA HIS A 316 6.43 -21.89 -6.38
C HIS A 316 6.04 -21.74 -4.90
N PHE A 317 4.94 -22.38 -4.47
CA PHE A 317 4.34 -22.19 -3.15
C PHE A 317 5.34 -22.29 -2.00
N ASP A 318 6.14 -23.36 -1.98
CA ASP A 318 7.11 -23.60 -0.92
C ASP A 318 8.26 -22.58 -0.95
N TYR A 319 8.72 -22.21 -2.15
CA TYR A 319 9.83 -21.28 -2.35
C TYR A 319 9.50 -19.87 -1.86
N TRP A 320 8.36 -19.30 -2.25
CA TRP A 320 8.01 -17.95 -1.78
C TRP A 320 7.64 -17.93 -0.29
N CYS A 321 7.15 -19.04 0.28
CA CYS A 321 7.00 -19.19 1.73
C CYS A 321 8.37 -19.19 2.42
N GLN A 322 9.37 -19.86 1.87
CA GLN A 322 10.75 -19.84 2.37
C GLN A 322 11.34 -18.42 2.32
N GLN A 323 11.08 -17.66 1.25
CA GLN A 323 11.49 -16.25 1.17
C GLN A 323 10.84 -15.40 2.27
N LEU A 324 9.54 -15.60 2.57
CA LEU A 324 8.89 -14.91 3.69
C LEU A 324 9.47 -15.35 5.06
N ALA A 325 9.77 -16.63 5.25
CA ALA A 325 10.41 -17.12 6.47
C ALA A 325 11.79 -16.48 6.67
N HIS A 326 12.58 -16.34 5.61
CA HIS A 326 13.85 -15.62 5.62
C HIS A 326 13.67 -14.15 6.01
N ILE A 327 12.70 -13.44 5.39
CA ILE A 327 12.43 -12.03 5.69
C ILE A 327 12.08 -11.82 7.17
N TYR A 328 11.27 -12.71 7.73
CA TYR A 328 10.76 -12.63 9.11
C TYR A 328 11.50 -13.53 10.10
N HIS A 329 12.68 -14.04 9.75
CA HIS A 329 13.38 -15.06 10.53
C HIS A 329 13.48 -14.71 12.02
N TYR A 330 13.92 -13.50 12.33
CA TYR A 330 14.08 -13.06 13.73
C TYR A 330 12.75 -12.73 14.42
N TYR A 331 11.68 -12.38 13.69
CA TYR A 331 10.34 -12.29 14.27
C TYR A 331 9.78 -13.67 14.61
N LEU A 332 10.00 -14.66 13.75
CA LEU A 332 9.58 -16.04 13.97
C LEU A 332 10.38 -16.64 15.13
N HIS A 333 11.71 -16.68 15.05
CA HIS A 333 12.54 -17.45 16.00
C HIS A 333 13.07 -16.64 17.19
N GLY A 334 12.96 -15.31 17.15
CA GLY A 334 13.51 -14.39 18.14
C GLY A 334 14.94 -13.93 17.81
N PRO A 335 15.56 -13.10 18.67
CA PRO A 335 16.82 -12.39 18.38
C PRO A 335 18.04 -13.30 18.22
N ARG A 336 17.92 -14.57 18.63
CA ARG A 336 18.96 -15.60 18.42
C ARG A 336 18.76 -16.40 17.14
N GLY A 337 17.67 -16.16 16.42
CA GLY A 337 17.25 -16.95 15.27
C GLY A 337 16.94 -18.41 15.63
N ASN A 338 16.92 -19.28 14.63
CA ASN A 338 16.47 -20.67 14.74
C ASN A 338 17.50 -21.62 15.43
N GLU A 339 17.99 -21.25 16.61
CA GLU A 339 18.89 -22.10 17.41
C GLU A 339 18.14 -23.31 17.98
N ARG A 340 18.53 -24.53 17.58
CA ARG A 340 18.03 -25.78 18.17
C ARG A 340 18.67 -26.04 19.54
N ARG A 341 18.22 -25.35 20.59
CA ARG A 341 18.62 -25.70 21.98
C ARG A 341 17.58 -26.63 22.63
N PRO A 342 17.99 -27.81 23.12
CA PRO A 342 17.11 -28.62 23.96
C PRO A 342 16.90 -27.91 25.32
N GLY A 343 15.66 -27.60 25.67
CA GLY A 343 15.27 -27.41 27.08
C GLY A 343 15.11 -26.01 27.67
N LYS A 344 14.78 -24.95 26.90
CA LYS A 344 14.24 -23.71 27.52
C LYS A 344 12.90 -23.29 26.91
N GLY A 345 11.87 -23.30 27.75
CA GLY A 345 10.50 -22.94 27.42
C GLY A 345 10.27 -21.45 27.20
N SER A 346 9.25 -21.16 26.38
CA SER A 346 8.52 -19.90 26.25
C SER A 346 9.36 -18.63 26.09
N ALA A 347 10.05 -18.49 24.95
CA ALA A 347 10.51 -17.20 24.48
C ALA A 347 9.31 -16.34 24.01
N PRO A 348 9.31 -15.01 24.22
CA PRO A 348 8.21 -14.13 23.81
C PRO A 348 7.89 -14.23 22.31
N PHE A 349 8.87 -14.58 21.48
CA PHE A 349 8.73 -14.72 20.02
C PHE A 349 7.95 -15.96 19.56
N ARG A 350 7.65 -16.92 20.46
CA ARG A 350 6.78 -18.06 20.12
C ARG A 350 5.30 -17.68 20.01
N ASN A 351 4.93 -16.45 20.37
CA ASN A 351 3.56 -15.98 20.24
C ASN A 351 3.21 -15.48 18.83
N ILE A 352 4.19 -15.34 17.91
CA ILE A 352 3.92 -14.96 16.52
C ILE A 352 3.72 -16.21 15.68
N ASP A 353 2.55 -16.30 15.04
CA ASP A 353 2.16 -17.38 14.15
C ASP A 353 1.78 -16.79 12.79
N ILE A 354 2.68 -16.93 11.82
CA ILE A 354 2.45 -16.53 10.43
C ILE A 354 2.19 -17.81 9.63
N GLN A 355 0.99 -17.94 9.09
CA GLN A 355 0.55 -19.09 8.32
C GLN A 355 0.21 -18.70 6.89
N VAL A 356 0.58 -19.54 5.95
CA VAL A 356 0.20 -19.44 4.55
C VAL A 356 -0.71 -20.62 4.20
N VAL A 357 -1.85 -20.33 3.60
CA VAL A 357 -2.87 -21.32 3.23
C VAL A 357 -3.22 -21.17 1.76
N LEU A 358 -3.15 -22.26 1.00
CA LEU A 358 -3.55 -22.33 -0.40
C LEU A 358 -4.78 -23.23 -0.55
N PHE A 359 -5.84 -22.67 -1.11
CA PHE A 359 -7.05 -23.37 -1.50
C PHE A 359 -7.06 -23.59 -3.01
N GLU A 360 -7.26 -24.83 -3.44
CA GLU A 360 -7.33 -25.22 -4.85
C GLU A 360 -8.50 -26.18 -5.06
N LYS A 361 -9.12 -26.09 -6.24
CA LYS A 361 -10.27 -26.92 -6.60
C LYS A 361 -9.97 -28.41 -6.46
N GLY A 362 -10.78 -29.09 -5.64
CA GLY A 362 -10.72 -30.54 -5.45
C GLY A 362 -9.49 -31.04 -4.68
N LYS A 363 -8.72 -30.14 -4.05
CA LYS A 363 -7.56 -30.49 -3.21
C LYS A 363 -7.82 -30.09 -1.77
N GLN A 364 -7.19 -30.80 -0.84
CA GLN A 364 -7.12 -30.33 0.55
C GLN A 364 -6.25 -29.07 0.61
N ALA A 365 -6.65 -28.09 1.42
CA ALA A 365 -5.91 -26.84 1.58
C ALA A 365 -4.47 -27.12 2.04
N LYS A 366 -3.48 -26.62 1.27
CA LYS A 366 -2.07 -26.71 1.64
C LYS A 366 -1.77 -25.62 2.67
N ARG A 367 -1.14 -25.98 3.78
CA ARG A 367 -0.88 -25.08 4.91
C ARG A 367 0.59 -25.15 5.29
N ILE A 368 1.24 -24.00 5.42
CA ILE A 368 2.62 -23.87 5.92
C ILE A 368 2.63 -22.83 7.02
N ALA A 369 3.06 -23.21 8.22
CA ALA A 369 3.47 -22.25 9.22
C ALA A 369 4.91 -21.85 8.91
N LEU A 370 5.18 -20.55 8.73
CA LEU A 370 6.52 -20.09 8.32
C LEU A 370 7.61 -20.44 9.34
N ARG A 371 7.24 -20.64 10.59
CA ARG A 371 8.13 -21.11 11.67
C ARG A 371 8.65 -22.54 11.46
N ASP A 372 7.90 -23.36 10.74
CA ASP A 372 8.24 -24.77 10.52
C ASP A 372 9.20 -24.94 9.33
N ILE A 373 9.39 -23.88 8.55
CA ILE A 373 10.46 -23.80 7.54
C ILE A 373 11.78 -23.67 8.27
N ASP A 374 12.67 -24.63 8.06
CA ASP A 374 13.97 -24.64 8.72
C ASP A 374 15.15 -24.58 7.72
N ASP A 375 14.88 -24.55 6.42
CA ASP A 375 15.87 -24.46 5.35
C ASP A 375 15.96 -23.05 4.73
N ASP A 376 15.34 -22.03 5.36
CA ASP A 376 15.58 -20.64 5.01
C ASP A 376 17.06 -20.27 5.23
N LEU A 377 17.56 -19.30 4.46
CA LEU A 377 19.00 -19.02 4.41
C LEU A 377 19.58 -18.61 5.78
N GLN A 378 18.82 -17.90 6.63
CA GLN A 378 19.26 -17.59 7.99
C GLN A 378 19.28 -18.82 8.90
N SER A 379 18.31 -19.73 8.77
CA SER A 379 18.35 -21.02 9.49
C SER A 379 19.59 -21.82 9.11
N GLU A 380 19.91 -21.91 7.81
CA GLU A 380 21.11 -22.61 7.34
C GLU A 380 22.41 -21.94 7.81
N TYR A 381 22.47 -20.59 7.81
CA TYR A 381 23.61 -19.89 8.42
C TYR A 381 23.77 -20.26 9.90
N ILE A 382 22.69 -20.23 10.68
CA ILE A 382 22.75 -20.53 12.11
C ILE A 382 23.13 -21.99 12.37
N LYS A 383 22.55 -22.94 11.63
CA LYS A 383 22.81 -24.38 11.79
C LYS A 383 24.26 -24.77 11.53
N THR A 384 24.87 -24.17 10.50
CA THR A 384 26.24 -24.51 10.05
C THR A 384 27.33 -23.71 10.77
N THR A 385 26.95 -22.79 11.67
CA THR A 385 27.91 -21.94 12.39
C THR A 385 28.65 -22.71 13.47
N ALA A 386 29.99 -22.62 13.48
CA ALA A 386 30.83 -23.12 14.57
C ALA A 386 31.12 -22.06 15.64
N SER A 387 31.22 -20.79 15.26
CA SER A 387 31.46 -19.66 16.18
C SER A 387 30.87 -18.37 15.61
N ALA A 388 30.52 -17.42 16.48
CA ALA A 388 29.97 -16.12 16.09
C ALA A 388 30.71 -14.96 16.77
N PHE A 389 30.84 -13.84 16.07
CA PHE A 389 31.40 -12.59 16.54
C PHE A 389 30.36 -11.47 16.44
N GLU A 390 29.91 -10.98 17.58
CA GLU A 390 28.96 -9.85 17.66
C GLU A 390 29.71 -8.53 17.82
N PHE A 391 29.24 -7.48 17.14
CA PHE A 391 29.82 -6.15 17.25
C PHE A 391 28.74 -5.07 17.16
N ARG A 392 29.11 -3.84 17.53
CA ARG A 392 28.28 -2.64 17.37
C ARG A 392 29.08 -1.56 16.67
N ALA A 393 28.53 -0.99 15.61
CA ALA A 393 29.09 0.16 14.92
C ALA A 393 28.36 1.43 15.38
N HIS A 394 29.12 2.40 15.87
CA HIS A 394 28.60 3.71 16.27
C HIS A 394 28.81 4.69 15.10
N CYS A 395 27.73 5.24 14.59
CA CYS A 395 27.76 6.19 13.48
C CYS A 395 27.66 7.63 13.98
N GLU A 396 28.03 8.59 13.12
CA GLU A 396 27.79 10.01 13.37
C GLU A 396 26.29 10.27 13.61
N GLY A 397 25.97 11.18 14.53
CA GLY A 397 24.59 11.45 14.94
C GLY A 397 24.02 10.48 15.99
N GLY A 398 24.83 9.56 16.52
CA GLY A 398 24.43 8.69 17.64
C GLY A 398 23.66 7.43 17.24
N ALA A 399 23.56 7.13 15.94
CA ALA A 399 22.97 5.89 15.46
C ALA A 399 23.88 4.68 15.76
N ILE A 400 23.27 3.53 16.03
CA ILE A 400 23.97 2.29 16.38
C ILE A 400 23.48 1.15 15.48
N VAL A 401 24.42 0.48 14.81
CA VAL A 401 24.17 -0.74 14.04
C VAL A 401 24.67 -1.95 14.82
N GLU A 402 23.82 -2.95 15.04
CA GLU A 402 24.21 -4.25 15.62
C GLU A 402 24.62 -5.21 14.50
N GLY A 403 25.81 -5.78 14.59
CA GLY A 403 26.37 -6.72 13.62
C GLY A 403 26.64 -8.10 14.21
N MET A 404 26.59 -9.14 13.37
CA MET A 404 26.98 -10.51 13.73
C MET A 404 27.69 -11.15 12.54
N LEU A 405 28.89 -11.66 12.78
CA LEU A 405 29.65 -12.51 11.87
C LEU A 405 29.57 -13.95 12.34
N ARG A 406 29.41 -14.90 11.41
CA ARG A 406 29.35 -16.33 11.68
C ARG A 406 30.47 -17.05 10.93
N TYR A 407 31.16 -17.93 11.63
CA TYR A 407 32.24 -18.75 11.08
C TYR A 407 31.69 -20.13 10.69
N HIS A 408 31.82 -20.45 9.41
CA HIS A 408 31.42 -21.72 8.81
C HIS A 408 32.71 -22.50 8.46
N PRO A 409 33.08 -23.54 9.23
CA PRO A 409 34.36 -24.22 9.06
C PRO A 409 34.38 -25.12 7.82
N PHE A 410 35.56 -25.34 7.26
CA PHE A 410 35.80 -26.49 6.39
C PHE A 410 35.84 -27.76 7.24
N LEU A 411 35.01 -28.76 6.94
CA LEU A 411 34.93 -30.00 7.69
C LEU A 411 35.32 -31.18 6.80
N TYR A 412 36.43 -31.82 7.16
CA TYR A 412 37.03 -32.97 6.48
C TYR A 412 37.45 -32.69 5.03
N ASP A 413 36.51 -32.73 4.11
CA ASP A 413 36.69 -32.67 2.66
C ASP A 413 35.75 -31.67 1.99
N SER A 414 34.90 -30.96 2.75
CA SER A 414 33.89 -30.05 2.21
C SER A 414 33.73 -28.76 3.01
N GLU A 415 33.37 -27.71 2.28
CA GLU A 415 32.93 -26.44 2.85
C GLU A 415 31.52 -26.56 3.44
N THR A 416 31.28 -25.93 4.59
CA THR A 416 29.97 -25.95 5.27
C THR A 416 29.14 -24.69 5.07
N TYR A 417 29.68 -23.70 4.35
CA TYR A 417 28.95 -22.45 4.08
C TYR A 417 27.70 -22.75 3.24
N PRO A 418 26.49 -22.31 3.66
CA PRO A 418 25.24 -22.64 2.98
C PRO A 418 25.24 -22.27 1.50
N GLN A 419 24.77 -23.20 0.67
CA GLN A 419 24.55 -22.97 -0.77
C GLN A 419 23.17 -22.36 -1.00
N LEU A 420 23.05 -21.49 -2.01
CA LEU A 420 21.73 -20.97 -2.41
C LEU A 420 20.96 -22.05 -3.17
N SER A 421 19.64 -22.10 -2.97
CA SER A 421 18.75 -23.00 -3.70
C SER A 421 18.89 -22.81 -5.21
N PRO A 422 18.78 -23.88 -6.03
CA PRO A 422 18.82 -23.79 -7.49
C PRO A 422 17.79 -22.80 -8.06
N ASP A 423 16.61 -22.70 -7.42
CA ASP A 423 15.55 -21.76 -7.82
C ASP A 423 15.88 -20.27 -7.55
N SER A 424 16.91 -20.00 -6.74
CA SER A 424 17.51 -18.65 -6.60
C SER A 424 18.58 -18.36 -7.67
N LYS A 425 18.93 -19.35 -8.51
CA LYS A 425 19.79 -19.18 -9.69
C LYS A 425 18.91 -19.29 -10.95
N ALA A 426 18.34 -18.18 -11.42
CA ALA A 426 17.59 -18.20 -12.67
C ALA A 426 18.20 -17.24 -13.70
N ASN A 427 18.72 -17.86 -14.77
CA ASN A 427 18.92 -17.35 -16.13
C ASN A 427 19.44 -15.92 -16.26
N ASP A 428 20.72 -15.71 -15.94
CA ASP A 428 21.47 -14.78 -16.78
C ASP A 428 21.59 -15.45 -18.16
N GLU A 429 20.99 -14.87 -19.19
CA GLU A 429 21.14 -15.27 -20.60
C GLU A 429 22.58 -15.05 -21.13
N ASP A 430 23.52 -14.66 -20.26
CA ASP A 430 24.94 -14.63 -20.58
C ASP A 430 25.59 -15.97 -20.19
N ASP A 431 25.83 -16.78 -21.21
CA ASP A 431 26.60 -18.03 -21.24
C ASP A 431 28.03 -17.88 -20.67
N LEU A 432 28.16 -17.76 -19.35
CA LEU A 432 29.36 -18.13 -18.62
C LEU A 432 28.92 -18.76 -17.30
N GLU A 433 28.90 -20.10 -17.23
CA GLU A 433 28.89 -20.79 -15.94
C GLU A 433 29.98 -20.14 -15.07
N PRO A 434 29.63 -19.42 -13.98
CA PRO A 434 30.65 -18.89 -13.10
C PRO A 434 31.34 -20.12 -12.52
N MET A 435 32.58 -20.34 -12.94
CA MET A 435 33.39 -21.43 -12.44
C MET A 435 33.39 -21.30 -10.91
N ILE A 436 32.65 -22.17 -10.22
CA ILE A 436 32.57 -22.18 -8.77
C ILE A 436 33.98 -22.52 -8.33
N ASP A 437 34.76 -21.52 -7.93
CA ASP A 437 36.04 -21.79 -7.31
C ASP A 437 35.73 -22.50 -6.00
N SER A 438 35.91 -23.83 -6.01
CA SER A 438 35.78 -24.72 -4.86
C SER A 438 36.60 -24.28 -3.64
N ARG A 439 37.48 -23.28 -3.78
CA ARG A 439 38.30 -22.69 -2.71
C ARG A 439 37.66 -21.48 -2.02
N ALA A 440 36.53 -20.97 -2.53
CA ALA A 440 35.81 -19.82 -1.96
C ALA A 440 34.37 -20.22 -1.57
N PRO A 441 34.13 -20.77 -0.35
CA PRO A 441 32.83 -21.26 0.11
C PRO A 441 31.65 -20.28 -0.08
N ARG A 442 31.92 -18.99 0.12
CA ARG A 442 30.95 -17.89 -0.04
C ARG A 442 30.74 -17.50 -1.51
N GLY A 443 31.74 -17.74 -2.38
CA GLY A 443 31.82 -17.16 -3.71
C GLY A 443 31.86 -15.63 -3.65
N ASN A 444 31.20 -14.98 -4.62
CA ASN A 444 31.08 -13.52 -4.70
C ASN A 444 29.89 -12.93 -3.90
N ARG A 445 29.26 -13.73 -3.04
CA ARG A 445 28.10 -13.27 -2.25
C ARG A 445 28.54 -12.29 -1.18
N PRO A 446 27.78 -11.23 -0.89
CA PRO A 446 28.10 -10.27 0.18
C PRO A 446 28.17 -10.94 1.56
N ILE A 447 28.89 -10.34 2.52
CA ILE A 447 29.05 -10.88 3.89
C ILE A 447 27.77 -10.65 4.70
N PHE A 448 27.22 -9.44 4.63
CA PHE A 448 26.13 -9.01 5.51
C PHE A 448 24.83 -8.83 4.75
N GLU A 449 23.81 -9.54 5.21
CA GLU A 449 22.41 -9.18 4.98
C GLU A 449 21.99 -8.05 5.94
N CYS A 450 21.19 -7.10 5.45
CA CYS A 450 20.74 -5.97 6.24
C CYS A 450 19.32 -6.16 6.77
N TYR A 451 19.13 -5.94 8.06
CA TYR A 451 17.83 -5.97 8.73
C TYR A 451 17.47 -4.58 9.24
N TRP A 452 16.20 -4.20 9.08
CA TRP A 452 15.67 -2.94 9.59
C TRP A 452 14.39 -3.22 10.40
N ASN A 453 14.36 -2.74 11.64
CA ASN A 453 13.30 -3.06 12.62
C ASN A 453 13.01 -4.58 12.68
N GLY A 454 14.06 -5.40 12.62
CA GLY A 454 13.99 -6.85 12.81
C GLY A 454 13.56 -7.69 11.60
N ARG A 455 13.21 -7.07 10.46
CA ARG A 455 12.95 -7.78 9.19
C ARG A 455 14.05 -7.55 8.16
N LEU A 456 14.24 -8.48 7.24
CA LEU A 456 15.19 -8.35 6.14
C LEU A 456 14.77 -7.19 5.21
N ILE A 457 15.75 -6.37 4.83
CA ILE A 457 15.63 -5.42 3.72
C ILE A 457 16.22 -6.08 2.48
N PRO A 458 15.38 -6.47 1.50
CA PRO A 458 15.88 -7.08 0.28
C PRO A 458 16.78 -6.10 -0.50
N TYR A 459 17.73 -6.65 -1.26
CA TYR A 459 18.64 -5.92 -2.15
C TYR A 459 19.60 -4.93 -1.48
N THR A 460 19.67 -4.92 -0.15
CA THR A 460 20.68 -4.16 0.59
C THR A 460 21.61 -5.13 1.31
N ALA A 461 22.84 -5.21 0.82
CA ALA A 461 23.88 -6.06 1.40
C ALA A 461 25.23 -5.33 1.45
N ILE A 462 26.12 -5.77 2.33
CA ILE A 462 27.45 -5.19 2.54
C ILE A 462 28.49 -6.31 2.39
N ASP A 463 29.53 -6.07 1.61
CA ASP A 463 30.72 -6.94 1.53
C ASP A 463 31.75 -6.60 2.61
#